data_AF-A0A1M6HA65-F1
#
_entry.id   AF-A0A1M6HA65-F1
#
_cell.length_a   1.000
_cell.length_b   1.000
_cell.length_c   1.000
_cell.angle_alpha   90.00
_cell.angle_beta   90.00
_cell.angle_gamma   90.00
#
_symmetry.space_group_name_H-M   'P 1'
#
loop_
_entity.id
_entity.type
_entity.pdbx_description
1 polymer ?
#
loop_
_entity_poly.entity_id
_entity_poly.type
_entity_poly.pdbx_seq_one_letter_code
_entity_poly.pdbx_strand_id
1 'polypeptide(L)'
;MFKLLKLFGWMLFFLIAVVAFDQFLLRVPLDYPGLKPAQTFYVDFRSRLLDLVLPEKSTPLKAESIEQVIEQNTRPAQQTTKPQRYLYVDKSGVLQFADSLQQVPVQYRESAQPLAD
;
A
#
# COMPACT_ATOMS: atom_id res chain seq x y z
N MET A 1 -24.38 -26.51 -43.33
CA MET A 1 -23.43 -25.39 -43.18
C MET A 1 -24.08 -24.11 -42.63
N PHE A 2 -25.25 -23.68 -43.11
CA PHE A 2 -25.94 -22.48 -42.60
C PHE A 2 -26.25 -22.47 -41.08
N LYS A 3 -26.53 -23.63 -40.47
CA LYS A 3 -26.76 -23.72 -39.01
C LYS A 3 -25.49 -23.45 -38.20
N LEU A 4 -24.32 -23.95 -38.64
CA LEU A 4 -23.04 -23.61 -38.02
C LEU A 4 -22.69 -22.15 -38.25
N LEU A 5 -22.91 -21.62 -39.46
CA LEU A 5 -22.63 -20.20 -39.75
C LEU A 5 -23.50 -19.27 -38.88
N LYS A 6 -24.77 -19.63 -38.66
CA LYS A 6 -25.67 -18.93 -37.74
C LYS A 6 -25.19 -19.00 -36.29
N LEU A 7 -24.71 -20.16 -35.84
CA LEU A 7 -24.14 -20.33 -34.49
C LEU A 7 -22.86 -19.49 -34.32
N PHE A 8 -21.96 -19.52 -35.31
CA PHE A 8 -20.74 -18.70 -35.32
C PHE A 8 -21.08 -17.19 -35.31
N GLY A 9 -22.07 -16.78 -36.08
CA GLY A 9 -22.57 -15.40 -36.05
C GLY A 9 -23.09 -15.00 -34.67
N TRP A 10 -23.83 -15.89 -33.99
CA TRP A 10 -24.31 -15.68 -32.63
C TRP A 10 -23.17 -15.65 -31.59
N MET A 11 -22.18 -16.53 -31.71
CA MET A 11 -20.99 -16.53 -30.85
C MET A 11 -20.18 -15.25 -31.00
N LEU A 12 -19.97 -14.80 -32.23
CA LEU A 12 -19.25 -13.56 -32.50
C LEU A 12 -20.00 -12.34 -31.96
N PHE A 13 -21.32 -12.29 -32.17
CA PHE A 13 -22.17 -11.24 -31.60
C PHE A 13 -22.09 -11.22 -30.07
N PHE A 14 -22.19 -12.39 -29.43
CA PHE A 14 -22.09 -12.50 -27.97
C PHE A 14 -20.71 -12.07 -27.46
N LEU A 15 -19.63 -12.48 -28.14
CA LEU A 15 -18.28 -12.07 -27.83
C LEU A 15 -18.13 -10.55 -27.88
N ILE A 16 -18.65 -9.92 -28.94
CA ILE A 16 -18.64 -8.45 -29.09
C ILE A 16 -19.43 -7.80 -27.95
N ALA A 17 -20.59 -8.35 -27.59
CA ALA A 17 -21.40 -7.83 -26.48
C ALA A 17 -20.65 -7.91 -25.14
N VAL A 18 -19.95 -9.01 -24.86
CA VAL A 18 -19.12 -9.16 -23.65
C VAL A 18 -17.99 -8.14 -23.64
N VAL A 19 -17.28 -7.96 -24.76
CA VAL A 19 -16.21 -6.96 -24.86
C VAL A 19 -16.76 -5.54 -24.69
N ALA A 20 -17.92 -5.24 -25.29
CA ALA A 20 -18.56 -3.94 -25.11
C ALA A 20 -18.94 -3.68 -23.65
N PHE A 21 -19.42 -4.70 -22.94
CA PHE A 21 -19.74 -4.62 -21.52
C PHE A 21 -18.49 -4.43 -20.62
N ASP A 22 -17.40 -5.16 -20.90
CA ASP A 22 -16.10 -4.95 -20.24
C ASP A 22 -15.63 -3.50 -20.42
N GLN A 23 -15.71 -2.98 -21.64
CA GLN A 23 -15.34 -1.60 -21.95
C GLN A 23 -16.27 -0.57 -21.29
N PHE A 24 -17.56 -0.86 -21.18
CA PHE A 24 -18.53 -0.02 -20.50
C PHE A 24 -18.18 0.12 -19.01
N LEU A 25 -17.89 -0.99 -18.34
CA LEU A 25 -17.49 -0.99 -16.93
C LEU A 25 -16.17 -0.25 -16.68
N LEU A 26 -15.26 -0.22 -17.65
CA LEU A 26 -13.98 0.50 -17.52
C LEU A 26 -14.09 2.00 -17.77
N ARG A 27 -14.98 2.43 -18.68
CA ARG A 27 -15.00 3.82 -19.16
C ARG A 27 -16.14 4.67 -18.59
N VAL A 28 -17.26 4.06 -18.22
CA VAL A 28 -18.45 4.79 -17.80
C VAL A 28 -18.54 4.76 -16.27
N PRO A 29 -18.35 5.89 -15.56
CA PRO A 29 -18.53 5.93 -14.11
C PRO A 29 -19.99 5.65 -13.77
N LEU A 30 -20.22 4.61 -12.96
CA LEU A 30 -21.56 4.27 -12.48
C LEU A 30 -21.83 5.07 -11.22
N ASP A 31 -22.42 6.25 -11.37
CA ASP A 31 -22.63 7.20 -10.27
C ASP A 31 -23.75 6.84 -9.27
N TYR A 32 -24.28 5.62 -9.34
CA TYR A 32 -25.39 5.18 -8.49
C TYR A 32 -24.91 4.62 -7.15
N PRO A 33 -25.57 4.97 -6.02
CA PRO A 33 -25.25 4.38 -4.72
C PRO A 33 -25.48 2.87 -4.76
N GLY A 34 -24.39 2.10 -4.70
CA GLY A 34 -24.38 0.62 -4.79
C GLY A 34 -23.66 0.06 -6.02
N LEU A 35 -23.61 0.80 -7.14
CA LEU A 35 -22.89 0.35 -8.34
C LEU A 35 -21.41 0.76 -8.33
N LYS A 36 -21.07 1.87 -7.66
CA LYS A 36 -19.68 2.32 -7.50
C LYS A 36 -18.76 1.24 -6.89
N PRO A 37 -19.09 0.62 -5.75
CA PRO A 37 -18.19 -0.37 -5.14
C PRO A 37 -17.99 -1.60 -6.04
N ALA A 38 -19.05 -2.04 -6.72
CA ALA A 38 -18.98 -3.17 -7.65
C ALA A 38 -18.10 -2.85 -8.86
N GLN A 39 -18.21 -1.64 -9.41
CA GLN A 39 -17.36 -1.18 -10.51
C GLN A 39 -15.89 -1.10 -10.06
N THR A 40 -15.60 -0.48 -8.92
CA THR A 40 -14.23 -0.37 -8.39
C THR A 40 -13.61 -1.74 -8.17
N PHE A 41 -14.37 -2.67 -7.56
CA PHE A 41 -13.93 -4.05 -7.38
C PHE A 41 -13.63 -4.74 -8.71
N TYR A 42 -14.52 -4.62 -9.70
CA TYR A 42 -14.34 -5.23 -11.02
C TYR A 42 -13.08 -4.72 -11.73
N VAL A 43 -12.85 -3.39 -11.71
CA VAL A 43 -11.68 -2.77 -12.34
C VAL A 43 -10.38 -3.24 -11.67
N ASP A 44 -10.33 -3.28 -10.34
CA ASP A 44 -9.16 -3.74 -9.57
C ASP A 44 -8.89 -5.24 -9.75
N PHE A 45 -9.93 -6.07 -9.76
CA PHE A 45 -9.79 -7.51 -10.00
C PHE A 45 -9.22 -7.77 -11.40
N ARG A 46 -9.77 -7.10 -12.42
CA ARG A 46 -9.34 -7.26 -13.81
C ARG A 46 -7.90 -6.82 -14.01
N SER A 47 -7.48 -5.70 -13.43
CA SER A 47 -6.10 -5.21 -13.57
C SER A 47 -5.10 -6.22 -12.98
N ARG A 48 -5.38 -6.75 -11.79
CA ARG A 48 -4.55 -7.79 -11.15
C ARG A 48 -4.52 -9.08 -11.95
N LEU A 49 -5.67 -9.52 -12.47
CA LEU A 49 -5.73 -10.73 -13.29
C LEU A 49 -4.89 -10.58 -14.56
N LEU A 50 -4.93 -9.41 -15.22
CA LEU A 50 -4.08 -9.14 -16.38
C LEU A 50 -2.59 -9.07 -16.02
N ASP A 51 -2.24 -8.52 -14.86
CA ASP A 51 -0.86 -8.49 -14.37
C ASP A 51 -0.32 -9.90 -14.10
N LEU A 52 -1.16 -10.81 -13.57
CA LEU A 52 -0.81 -12.22 -13.38
C LEU A 52 -0.63 -12.98 -14.71
N VAL A 53 -1.41 -12.66 -15.73
CA VAL A 53 -1.44 -13.38 -17.02
C VAL A 53 -0.44 -12.81 -18.04
N LEU A 54 -0.14 -11.52 -17.97
CA LEU A 54 0.75 -10.80 -18.89
C LEU A 54 1.85 -10.06 -18.11
N PRO A 55 2.83 -10.78 -17.53
CA PRO A 55 3.87 -10.20 -16.66
C PRO A 55 4.84 -9.22 -17.37
N GLU A 56 4.68 -8.96 -18.66
CA GLU A 56 5.64 -8.17 -19.46
C GLU A 56 5.19 -6.72 -19.76
N LYS A 57 3.94 -6.32 -19.47
CA LYS A 57 3.44 -5.01 -19.93
C LYS A 57 2.96 -4.04 -18.85
N SER A 58 3.26 -4.32 -17.60
CA SER A 58 3.35 -3.28 -16.57
C SER A 58 4.68 -2.53 -16.77
N THR A 59 4.69 -1.60 -17.75
CA THR A 59 5.61 -0.44 -17.66
C THR A 59 5.51 0.10 -16.23
N PRO A 60 6.64 0.42 -15.58
CA PRO A 60 6.73 0.51 -14.13
C PRO A 60 6.06 1.80 -13.65
N LEU A 61 4.74 1.82 -13.58
CA LEU A 61 4.04 2.73 -12.68
C LEU A 61 4.21 2.18 -11.28
N LYS A 62 5.42 2.38 -10.75
CA LYS A 62 5.63 2.82 -9.37
C LYS A 62 4.86 2.01 -8.32
N ALA A 63 4.83 0.69 -8.47
CA ALA A 63 4.99 -0.14 -7.30
C ALA A 63 6.51 -0.15 -7.06
N GLU A 64 6.98 0.92 -6.42
CA GLU A 64 8.06 0.80 -5.46
C GLU A 64 7.62 -0.37 -4.57
N SER A 65 8.05 -1.60 -4.92
CA SER A 65 7.83 -2.74 -4.04
C SER A 65 8.37 -2.29 -2.69
N ILE A 66 7.65 -2.60 -1.61
CA ILE A 66 8.13 -2.30 -0.27
C ILE A 66 9.58 -2.83 -0.12
N GLU A 67 9.92 -3.92 -0.80
CA GLU A 67 11.28 -4.45 -0.92
C GLU A 67 12.27 -3.47 -1.57
N GLN A 68 11.93 -2.82 -2.70
CA GLN A 68 12.78 -1.81 -3.33
C GLN A 68 12.90 -0.53 -2.51
N VAL A 69 11.85 -0.11 -1.79
CA VAL A 69 11.92 1.02 -0.86
C VAL A 69 12.79 0.67 0.35
N ILE A 70 12.69 -0.57 0.85
CA ILE A 70 13.56 -1.07 1.93
C ILE A 70 15.02 -1.09 1.44
N GLU A 71 15.30 -1.63 0.26
CA GLU A 71 16.66 -1.69 -0.29
C GLU A 71 17.24 -0.31 -0.60
N GLN A 72 16.46 0.61 -1.19
CA GLN A 72 16.91 1.97 -1.53
C GLN A 72 17.04 2.86 -0.30
N ASN A 73 16.30 2.59 0.78
CA ASN A 73 16.49 3.22 2.09
C ASN A 73 17.57 2.52 2.94
N THR A 74 18.13 1.39 2.47
CA THR A 74 19.34 0.78 3.02
C THR A 74 20.58 1.49 2.45
N ARG A 75 20.62 2.82 2.56
CA ARG A 75 21.91 3.46 2.81
C ARG A 75 22.35 2.95 4.19
N PRO A 76 23.65 2.67 4.42
CA PRO A 76 24.10 2.30 5.75
C PRO A 76 23.62 3.41 6.69
N ALA A 77 22.66 3.09 7.55
CA ALA A 77 22.27 3.95 8.63
C ALA A 77 23.58 4.29 9.32
N GLN A 78 23.96 5.58 9.29
CA GLN A 78 24.92 6.08 10.26
C GLN A 78 24.48 5.48 11.58
N GLN A 79 25.41 4.79 12.25
CA GLN A 79 25.21 4.17 13.55
C GLN A 79 24.72 5.26 14.50
N THR A 80 23.42 5.55 14.47
CA THR A 80 22.73 6.23 15.53
C THR A 80 22.66 5.16 16.59
N THR A 81 23.63 5.24 17.49
CA THR A 81 23.58 4.70 18.85
C THR A 81 22.12 4.52 19.24
N LYS A 82 21.69 3.28 19.50
CA LYS A 82 20.33 3.02 19.97
C LYS A 82 19.97 4.11 20.98
N PRO A 83 18.86 4.86 20.80
CA PRO A 83 18.52 5.93 21.73
C PRO A 83 18.27 5.28 23.09
N GLN A 84 19.27 5.37 23.97
CA GLN A 84 19.15 4.91 25.34
C GLN A 84 18.16 5.86 26.01
N ARG A 85 16.91 5.43 26.14
CA ARG A 85 15.87 6.21 26.78
C ARG A 85 16.18 6.30 28.28
N TYR A 86 15.98 7.47 28.87
CA TYR A 86 16.18 7.74 30.30
C TYR A 86 14.86 8.06 30.96
N LEU A 87 14.74 7.71 32.23
CA LEU A 87 13.61 7.98 33.09
C LEU A 87 14.07 8.76 34.31
N TYR A 88 13.42 9.89 34.62
CA TYR A 88 13.75 10.73 35.77
C TYR A 88 12.47 11.23 36.46
N VAL A 89 12.61 11.67 37.72
CA VAL A 89 11.51 12.25 38.50
C VAL A 89 11.72 13.75 38.58
N ASP A 90 10.67 14.52 38.26
CA ASP A 90 10.71 15.98 38.37
C ASP A 90 10.38 16.50 39.78
N LYS A 91 10.45 17.82 39.98
CA LYS A 91 10.13 18.48 41.26
C LYS A 91 8.70 18.21 41.79
N SER A 92 7.78 17.82 40.91
CA SER A 92 6.40 17.47 41.27
C SER A 92 6.25 15.98 41.62
N GLY A 93 7.32 15.20 41.55
CA GLY A 93 7.28 13.75 41.78
C GLY A 93 6.75 12.96 40.57
N VAL A 94 6.69 13.58 39.38
CA VAL A 94 6.17 12.93 38.17
C VAL A 94 7.31 12.27 37.40
N LEU A 95 7.05 11.06 36.90
CA LEU A 95 7.96 10.31 36.05
C LEU A 95 7.97 10.89 34.63
N GLN A 96 9.15 11.20 34.12
CA GLN A 96 9.38 11.77 32.81
C GLN A 96 10.33 10.88 32.00
N PHE A 97 10.14 10.88 30.68
CA PHE A 97 10.96 10.12 29.73
C PHE A 97 11.76 11.08 28.84
N ALA A 98 13.02 10.75 28.60
CA ALA A 98 13.90 11.47 27.68
C ALA A 98 14.57 10.48 26.73
N ASP A 99 14.66 10.79 25.43
CA ASP A 99 15.29 9.90 24.45
C ASP A 99 16.83 9.96 24.51
N SER A 100 17.40 10.90 25.29
CA SER A 100 18.82 10.96 25.62
C SER A 100 19.10 11.67 26.95
N LEU A 101 20.26 11.43 27.55
CA LEU A 101 20.68 12.10 28.80
C LEU A 101 20.79 13.63 28.63
N GLN A 102 21.09 14.12 27.42
CA GLN A 102 21.19 15.55 27.14
C GLN A 102 19.83 16.26 27.25
N GLN A 103 18.74 15.57 26.92
CA GLN A 103 17.37 16.08 27.02
C GLN A 103 16.89 16.16 28.48
N VAL A 104 17.48 15.40 29.40
CA VAL A 104 17.17 15.51 30.83
C VAL A 104 17.69 16.85 31.36
N PRO A 105 16.87 17.65 32.06
CA PRO A 105 17.32 18.89 32.70
C PRO A 105 18.49 18.63 33.65
N VAL A 106 19.49 19.52 33.66
CA VAL A 106 20.77 19.33 34.37
C VAL A 106 20.59 18.84 35.82
N GLN A 107 19.62 19.43 36.53
CA GLN A 107 19.29 19.13 37.92
C GLN A 107 18.72 17.72 38.17
N TYR A 108 18.25 17.02 37.14
CA TYR A 108 17.66 15.68 37.26
C TYR A 108 18.49 14.58 36.59
N ARG A 109 19.66 14.92 36.02
CA ARG A 109 20.53 13.95 35.33
C ARG A 109 21.13 12.91 36.27
N GLU A 110 21.51 13.32 37.48
CA GLU A 110 22.05 12.43 38.52
C GLU A 110 21.02 11.36 38.96
N SER A 111 19.74 11.71 38.93
CA SER A 111 18.64 10.79 39.26
C SER A 111 18.08 10.04 38.05
N ALA A 112 18.57 10.32 36.83
CA ALA A 112 18.06 9.72 35.62
C ALA A 112 18.57 8.28 35.47
N GLN A 113 17.66 7.33 35.31
CA GLN A 113 18.00 5.93 35.10
C GLN A 113 17.82 5.55 33.62
N PRO A 114 18.74 4.76 33.05
CA PRO A 114 18.56 4.21 31.72
C PRO A 114 17.42 3.17 31.74
N LEU A 115 16.48 3.31 30.82
CA LEU A 115 15.44 2.32 30.56
C LEU A 115 16.03 1.25 29.65
N ALA A 116 16.24 0.04 30.17
CA ALA A 116 16.63 -1.13 29.38
C ALA A 116 15.37 -1.71 28.70
N ASP A 117 15.51 -2.15 27.44
CA ASP A 117 14.49 -2.93 26.73
C ASP A 117 14.23 -4.28 27.40
#